data_AF-A0A4V0Z493-F1
#
_entry.id   AF-A0A4V0Z493-F1
#
_cell.length_a   1.000
_cell.length_b   1.000
_cell.length_c   1.000
_cell.angle_alpha   90.00
_cell.angle_beta   90.00
_cell.angle_gamma   90.00
#
_symmetry.space_group_name_H-M   'P 1'
#
loop_
_entity.id
_entity.type
_entity.pdbx_description
1 polymer ?
#
loop_
_entity_poly.entity_id
_entity_poly.type
_entity_poly.pdbx_seq_one_letter_code
_entity_poly.pdbx_strand_id
1 'polypeptide(L)'
;MMTLEMGNEGRGDSRSGSDRRNNAALAAVVDQAIRYDAERGAALAWAYLAQHGLPPETILRVLATPGGSRVPRRGAGGTIDGAMYPQ
;
A
#
# COMPACT_ATOMS: atom_id res chain seq x y z
N MET A 1 -40.26 30.02 22.40
CA MET A 1 -39.78 28.68 22.81
C MET A 1 -40.24 27.68 21.78
N MET A 2 -39.31 27.17 20.97
CA MET A 2 -39.38 25.91 20.21
C MET A 2 -37.93 25.62 19.78
N THR A 3 -37.24 24.85 20.61
CA THR A 3 -35.97 24.18 20.30
C THR A 3 -36.25 22.98 19.41
N LEU A 4 -35.60 22.90 18.25
CA LEU A 4 -35.27 21.63 17.61
C LEU A 4 -33.95 21.80 16.84
N GLU A 5 -32.89 21.28 17.46
CA GLU A 5 -31.67 20.88 16.78
C GLU A 5 -31.97 19.72 15.82
N MET A 6 -31.49 19.83 14.58
CA MET A 6 -31.31 18.72 13.64
C MET A 6 -30.56 19.27 12.42
N GLY A 7 -29.42 18.77 11.96
CA GLY A 7 -28.56 17.69 12.39
C GLY A 7 -27.38 17.73 11.42
N ASN A 8 -26.19 18.00 11.94
CA ASN A 8 -24.94 18.01 11.18
C ASN A 8 -24.47 16.57 10.97
N GLU A 9 -25.11 15.84 10.06
CA GLU A 9 -24.82 14.41 9.86
C GLU A 9 -24.76 14.04 8.38
N GLY A 10 -23.53 14.07 7.87
CA GLY A 10 -23.19 13.57 6.54
C GLY A 10 -21.70 13.22 6.42
N ARG A 11 -21.12 12.65 7.47
CA ARG A 11 -19.81 11.95 7.40
C ARG A 11 -19.96 10.71 6.51
N GLY A 12 -19.87 10.91 5.20
CA GLY A 12 -19.81 9.85 4.20
C GLY A 12 -18.41 9.75 3.60
N ASP A 13 -17.50 9.17 4.38
CA ASP A 13 -16.14 8.77 3.99
C ASP A 13 -16.15 7.92 2.71
N SER A 14 -16.03 8.56 1.54
CA SER A 14 -15.99 7.89 0.23
C SER A 14 -14.58 7.91 -0.40
N ARG A 15 -13.54 8.23 0.37
CA ARG A 15 -12.17 8.34 -0.15
C ARG A 15 -11.43 6.99 -0.22
N SER A 16 -11.91 5.96 0.47
CA SER A 16 -11.17 4.68 0.65
C SER A 16 -10.89 3.87 -0.63
N GLY A 17 -11.58 4.11 -1.75
CA GLY A 17 -11.38 3.38 -3.00
C GLY A 17 -10.22 3.88 -3.85
N SER A 18 -10.03 5.20 -3.91
CA SER A 18 -9.02 5.85 -4.76
C SER A 18 -7.63 5.74 -4.16
N ASP A 19 -7.51 5.89 -2.84
CA ASP A 19 -6.22 5.79 -2.13
C ASP A 19 -5.64 4.38 -2.20
N ARG A 20 -6.47 3.34 -2.12
CA ARG A 20 -6.01 1.95 -2.25
C ARG A 20 -5.54 1.62 -3.67
N ARG A 21 -6.25 2.09 -4.69
CA ARG A 21 -5.86 1.89 -6.10
C ARG A 21 -4.60 2.66 -6.45
N ASN A 22 -4.46 3.89 -5.95
CA ASN A 22 -3.25 4.69 -6.09
C ASN A 22 -2.06 4.01 -5.41
N ASN A 23 -2.26 3.47 -4.20
CA ASN A 23 -1.23 2.69 -3.50
C ASN A 23 -0.83 1.41 -4.26
N ALA A 24 -1.77 0.71 -4.90
CA ALA A 24 -1.48 -0.47 -5.70
C ALA A 24 -0.68 -0.13 -6.98
N ALA A 25 -1.04 0.96 -7.66
CA ALA A 25 -0.30 1.44 -8.83
C ALA A 25 1.12 1.88 -8.45
N LEU A 26 1.26 2.60 -7.33
CA LEU A 26 2.56 3.01 -6.80
C LEU A 26 3.43 1.81 -6.39
N ALA A 27 2.83 0.81 -5.76
CA ALA A 27 3.53 -0.43 -5.39
C ALA A 27 4.05 -1.17 -6.62
N ALA A 28 3.28 -1.20 -7.72
CA ALA A 28 3.73 -1.81 -8.97
C ALA A 28 4.92 -1.06 -9.60
N VAL A 29 4.89 0.28 -9.56
CA VAL A 29 6.01 1.13 -10.02
C VAL A 29 7.27 0.88 -9.20
N VAL A 30 7.12 0.77 -7.87
CA VAL A 30 8.24 0.47 -6.96
C VAL A 30 8.80 -0.95 -7.19
N ASP A 31 7.95 -1.97 -7.29
CA ASP A 31 8.36 -3.35 -7.59
C ASP A 31 9.13 -3.42 -8.92
N GLN A 32 8.70 -2.65 -9.94
CA GLN A 32 9.39 -2.59 -11.22
C GLN A 32 10.74 -1.88 -11.14
N ALA A 33 10.85 -0.81 -10.35
CA ALA A 33 12.12 -0.12 -10.14
C ALA A 33 13.16 -0.99 -9.42
N ILE A 34 12.72 -1.79 -8.43
CA ILE A 34 13.59 -2.74 -7.72
C ILE A 34 14.13 -3.80 -8.70
N ARG A 35 13.31 -4.28 -9.63
CA ARG A 35 13.77 -5.18 -10.70
C ARG A 35 14.83 -4.51 -11.59
N TYR A 36 14.61 -3.25 -11.98
CA TYR A 36 15.60 -2.51 -12.76
C TYR A 36 16.91 -2.27 -12.00
N ASP A 37 16.85 -2.03 -10.69
CA ASP A 37 18.03 -1.91 -9.85
C ASP A 37 18.85 -3.22 -9.86
N ALA A 38 18.18 -4.36 -9.70
CA ALA A 38 18.82 -5.67 -9.72
C ALA A 38 19.41 -6.04 -11.10
N GLU A 39 18.76 -5.67 -12.20
CA GLU A 39 19.17 -6.05 -13.56
C GLU A 39 20.15 -5.05 -14.21
N ARG A 40 20.00 -3.76 -13.91
CA ARG A 40 20.65 -2.66 -14.64
C ARG A 40 21.30 -1.60 -13.74
N GLY A 41 21.08 -1.68 -12.43
CA GLY A 41 21.67 -0.81 -11.41
C GLY A 41 20.81 0.39 -11.01
N ALA A 42 21.16 0.94 -9.84
CA ALA A 42 20.39 1.96 -9.12
C ALA A 42 20.14 3.24 -9.90
N ALA A 43 21.05 3.64 -10.79
CA ALA A 43 20.90 4.87 -11.57
C ALA A 43 19.70 4.82 -12.53
N LEU A 44 19.45 3.66 -13.15
CA LEU A 44 18.31 3.48 -14.06
C LEU A 44 17.00 3.32 -13.29
N ALA A 45 17.02 2.63 -12.15
CA ALA A 45 15.87 2.56 -11.25
C ALA A 45 15.48 3.95 -10.71
N TRP A 46 16.47 4.78 -10.37
CA TRP A 46 16.26 6.16 -9.94
C TRP A 46 15.60 7.00 -11.03
N ALA A 47 16.12 6.95 -12.27
CA ALA A 47 15.54 7.69 -13.39
C ALA A 47 14.10 7.25 -13.70
N TYR A 48 13.79 5.96 -13.54
CA TYR A 48 12.43 5.43 -13.70
C TYR A 48 11.48 5.97 -12.62
N LEU A 49 11.88 5.94 -11.35
CA LEU A 49 11.05 6.46 -10.25
C LEU A 49 10.87 7.99 -10.33
N ALA A 50 11.91 8.72 -10.73
CA ALA A 50 11.85 10.17 -10.92
C ALA A 50 10.86 10.56 -12.03
N GLN A 51 10.80 9.80 -13.14
CA GLN A 51 9.81 10.01 -14.21
C GLN A 51 8.38 9.79 -13.74
N HIS A 52 8.16 8.92 -12.76
CA HIS A 52 6.86 8.68 -12.13
C HIS A 52 6.47 9.74 -11.08
N GLY A 53 7.30 10.79 -10.90
CA GLY A 53 6.99 11.91 -10.00
C GLY A 53 7.23 11.63 -8.52
N LEU A 54 7.98 10.58 -8.19
CA LEU A 54 8.33 10.27 -6.82
C LEU A 54 9.35 11.28 -6.27
N PRO A 55 9.19 11.77 -5.03
CA PRO A 55 10.14 12.69 -4.44
C PRO A 55 11.47 11.98 -4.16
N PRO A 56 12.62 12.67 -4.28
CA PRO A 56 13.95 12.06 -4.18
C PRO A 56 14.17 11.26 -2.89
N GLU A 57 13.65 11.75 -1.77
CA GLU A 57 13.71 11.08 -0.47
C GLU A 57 13.00 9.72 -0.45
N THR A 58 11.90 9.59 -1.19
CA THR A 58 11.18 8.31 -1.33
C THR A 58 11.95 7.35 -2.22
N ILE A 59 12.53 7.86 -3.32
CA ILE A 59 13.37 7.07 -4.22
C ILE A 59 14.57 6.48 -3.46
N LEU A 60 15.25 7.32 -2.66
CA LEU A 60 16.36 6.87 -1.83
C LEU A 60 15.92 5.82 -0.81
N ARG A 61 14.76 5.97 -0.15
CA ARG A 61 14.23 4.94 0.76
C ARG A 61 13.95 3.62 0.06
N VAL A 62 13.36 3.66 -1.14
CA VAL A 62 13.05 2.47 -1.93
C VAL A 62 14.32 1.74 -2.36
N LEU A 63 15.31 2.46 -2.91
CA LEU A 63 16.55 1.86 -3.40
C LEU A 63 17.52 1.48 -2.28
N ALA A 64 17.51 2.19 -1.15
CA ALA A 64 18.32 1.87 0.01
C ALA A 64 17.76 0.71 0.83
N THR A 65 16.50 0.31 0.61
CA THR A 65 15.94 -0.90 1.21
C THR A 65 16.37 -2.08 0.33
N PRO A 66 17.39 -2.87 0.72
CA PRO A 66 17.67 -4.11 0.00
C PRO A 66 16.39 -4.94 -0.01
N GLY A 67 16.06 -5.58 -1.13
CA GLY A 67 14.81 -6.33 -1.39
C GLY A 67 14.54 -7.54 -0.47
N GLY A 68 15.04 -7.51 0.77
CA GLY A 68 14.86 -8.46 1.82
C GLY A 68 13.46 -8.41 2.40
N SER A 69 12.69 -9.42 2.01
CA SER A 69 11.56 -9.95 2.76
C SER A 69 10.32 -9.07 2.76
N ARG A 70 9.47 -9.30 1.76
CA ARG A 70 8.01 -9.19 1.93
C ARG A 70 7.64 -10.00 3.17
N VAL A 71 7.53 -9.34 4.33
CA VAL A 71 6.81 -9.90 5.47
C VAL A 71 5.43 -10.27 4.94
N PRO A 72 5.02 -11.55 5.01
CA PRO A 72 3.66 -11.92 4.65
C PRO A 72 2.74 -11.13 5.57
N ARG A 73 1.98 -10.18 5.02
CA ARG A 73 0.87 -9.61 5.78
C ARG A 73 -0.14 -10.73 5.96
N ARG A 74 -0.01 -11.40 7.11
CA ARG A 74 -0.95 -12.31 7.74
C ARG A 74 -2.38 -11.82 7.47
N GLY A 75 -3.09 -12.48 6.56
CA GLY A 75 -4.53 -12.72 6.78
C GLY A 75 -4.58 -13.81 7.84
N ALA A 76 -5.10 -13.64 9.06
CA ALA A 76 -6.23 -12.83 9.49
C ALA A 76 -7.49 -13.08 8.64
N GLY A 77 -7.76 -14.36 8.40
CA GLY A 77 -9.08 -14.90 8.08
C GLY A 77 -9.22 -16.20 8.87
N GLY A 78 -9.78 -16.10 10.07
CA GLY A 78 -10.03 -17.25 10.91
C GLY A 78 -11.09 -18.15 10.28
N THR A 79 -10.67 -19.31 9.81
CA THR A 79 -11.52 -20.49 9.71
C THR A 79 -10.75 -21.62 10.39
N ILE A 80 -10.83 -21.61 11.73
CA ILE A 80 -10.71 -22.84 12.51
C ILE A 80 -11.96 -23.68 12.20
N ASP A 81 -12.01 -24.22 10.99
CA ASP A 81 -13.01 -25.21 10.61
C ASP A 81 -12.77 -26.46 11.45
N GLY A 82 -13.59 -26.61 12.48
CA GLY A 82 -14.43 -27.79 12.63
C GLY A 82 -13.76 -29.17 12.71
N ALA A 83 -12.50 -29.29 13.11
CA ALA A 83 -11.89 -30.59 13.39
C ALA A 83 -12.32 -31.10 14.79
N MET A 84 -13.58 -31.56 14.85
CA MET A 84 -13.97 -32.86 15.40
C MET A 84 -13.12 -33.40 16.56
N TYR A 85 -13.61 -33.23 17.80
CA TYR A 85 -13.21 -34.07 18.93
C TYR A 85 -14.20 -35.25 19.06
N PRO A 86 -13.77 -36.51 18.89
CA PRO A 86 -14.58 -37.64 19.34
C PRO A 86 -14.60 -37.67 20.88
N GLN A 87 -15.79 -37.91 21.43
CA GLN A 87 -16.03 -38.19 22.85
C GLN A 87 -15.49 -39.57 23.23
#